data_AF-V9ICV8-F1
#
_entry.id   AF-V9ICV8-F1
#
_cell.length_a   1.000
_cell.length_b   1.000
_cell.length_c   1.000
_cell.angle_alpha   90.00
_cell.angle_beta   90.00
_cell.angle_gamma   90.00
#
_symmetry.space_group_name_H-M   'P 1'
#
loop_
_entity.id
_entity.type
_entity.pdbx_description
1 polymer ?
#
loop_
_entity_poly.entity_id
_entity_poly.type
_entity_poly.pdbx_seq_one_letter_code
_entity_poly.pdbx_strand_id
1 'polypeptide(L)' 'MDTLREQVMINQFVLAAGCAREQAKQLLQAAHWQFETALSIFFQEAAIPPCAQGPGTHFGQVS' A
#
# COMPACT_ATOMS: atom_id res chain seq x y z
N MET A 1 -3.85 -18.65 -14.96
CA MET A 1 -5.05 -18.50 -14.11
C MET A 1 -4.92 -17.34 -13.13
N ASP A 2 -3.70 -16.88 -12.85
CA ASP A 2 -3.42 -15.74 -11.95
C ASP A 2 -4.01 -14.40 -12.41
N THR A 3 -4.23 -14.21 -13.72
CA THR A 3 -4.82 -12.99 -14.28
C THR A 3 -6.23 -12.68 -13.76
N LEU A 4 -7.05 -13.70 -13.46
CA LEU A 4 -8.39 -13.48 -12.91
C LEU A 4 -8.32 -13.01 -11.45
N ARG A 5 -7.45 -13.62 -10.65
CA ARG A 5 -7.23 -13.20 -9.25
C ARG A 5 -6.78 -11.75 -9.19
N GLU A 6 -5.80 -11.39 -10.01
CA GLU A 6 -5.31 -10.02 -10.11
C GLU A 6 -6.42 -9.05 -10.51
N GLN A 7 -7.20 -9.38 -11.56
CA GLN A 7 -8.33 -8.55 -12.00
C GLN A 7 -9.39 -8.38 -10.92
N VAL A 8 -9.76 -9.45 -10.22
CA VAL A 8 -10.72 -9.39 -9.11
C VAL A 8 -10.17 -8.53 -7.98
N MET A 9 -8.92 -8.71 -7.58
CA MET A 9 -8.32 -7.89 -6.52
C MET A 9 -8.29 -6.41 -6.89
N ILE A 10 -7.93 -6.08 -8.14
CA ILE A 10 -7.94 -4.71 -8.64
C ILE A 10 -9.36 -4.12 -8.59
N ASN A 11 -10.36 -4.85 -9.08
CA ASN A 11 -11.75 -4.38 -9.06
C ASN A 11 -12.26 -4.21 -7.62
N GLN A 12 -11.99 -5.17 -6.74
CA GLN A 12 -12.38 -5.08 -5.33
C GLN A 12 -11.72 -3.88 -4.65
N PHE A 13 -10.46 -3.60 -4.98
CA PHE A 13 -9.75 -2.45 -4.42
C PHE A 13 -10.36 -1.14 -4.91
N VAL A 14 -10.60 -1.01 -6.22
CA VAL A 14 -11.27 0.16 -6.82
C VAL A 14 -12.64 0.40 -6.19
N LEU A 15 -13.44 -0.66 -5.99
CA LEU A 15 -14.76 -0.55 -5.37
C LEU A 15 -14.69 -0.12 -3.90
N ALA A 16 -13.71 -0.62 -3.13
CA ALA A 16 -13.56 -0.30 -1.71
C ALA A 16 -12.91 1.07 -1.46
N ALA A 17 -11.86 1.41 -2.22
CA ALA A 17 -11.06 2.62 -2.05
C ALA A 17 -11.55 3.80 -2.91
N GLY A 18 -12.36 3.53 -3.95
CA GLY A 18 -12.85 4.55 -4.87
C GLY A 18 -11.76 5.16 -5.76
N CYS A 19 -10.61 4.50 -5.91
CA CYS A 19 -9.46 5.02 -6.67
C CYS A 19 -9.44 4.53 -8.13
N ALA A 20 -8.56 5.12 -8.95
CA ALA A 20 -8.35 4.67 -10.32
C ALA A 20 -7.80 3.23 -10.37
N ARG A 21 -8.14 2.50 -11.43
CA ARG A 21 -7.74 1.10 -11.62
C ARG A 21 -6.22 0.93 -11.71
N GLU A 22 -5.54 1.85 -12.38
CA GLU A 22 -4.07 1.86 -12.41
C GLU A 22 -3.46 2.04 -11.01
N GLN A 23 -4.02 2.93 -10.19
CA GLN A 23 -3.55 3.18 -8.83
C GLN A 23 -3.76 1.96 -7.92
N ALA A 24 -4.94 1.33 -8.02
CA ALA A 24 -5.22 0.06 -7.35
C ALA A 24 -4.19 -1.02 -7.71
N LYS A 25 -3.87 -1.15 -9.00
CA LYS A 25 -2.85 -2.10 -9.47
C LYS A 25 -1.48 -1.82 -8.86
N GLN A 26 -1.03 -0.56 -8.85
CA GLN A 26 0.28 -0.23 -8.29
C GLN A 26 0.37 -0.52 -6.79
N LEU A 27 -0.67 -0.20 -6.03
CA LEU A 27 -0.72 -0.46 -4.59
C LEU A 27 -0.78 -1.95 -4.28
N LEU A 28 -1.59 -2.71 -5.03
CA LEU A 28 -1.63 -4.16 -4.91
C LEU A 28 -0.28 -4.79 -5.26
N GLN A 29 0.41 -4.33 -6.31
CA GLN A 29 1.74 -4.82 -6.66
C GLN A 29 2.77 -4.48 -5.57
N ALA A 30 2.78 -3.25 -5.05
CA ALA A 30 3.67 -2.82 -3.97
C ALA A 30 3.42 -3.62 -2.67
N ALA A 31 2.16 -3.99 -2.42
CA ALA A 31 1.76 -4.83 -1.30
C ALA A 31 1.90 -6.34 -1.56
N HIS A 32 2.56 -6.78 -2.64
CA HIS A 32 2.67 -8.21 -3.01
C HIS A 32 1.31 -8.92 -3.11
N TRP A 33 0.31 -8.21 -3.62
CA TRP A 33 -1.09 -8.65 -3.73
C TRP A 33 -1.73 -9.01 -2.38
N GLN A 34 -1.28 -8.37 -1.30
CA GLN A 34 -1.94 -8.41 0.01
C GLN A 34 -2.99 -7.30 0.09
N PHE A 35 -4.26 -7.67 0.05
CA PHE A 35 -5.37 -6.70 -0.03
C PHE A 35 -5.45 -5.77 1.18
N GLU A 36 -5.36 -6.33 2.40
CA GLU A 36 -5.39 -5.55 3.64
C GLU A 36 -4.20 -4.60 3.74
N THR A 37 -3.00 -5.05 3.37
CA THR A 37 -1.79 -4.20 3.34
C THR A 37 -1.94 -3.06 2.32
N ALA A 38 -2.45 -3.34 1.12
CA ALA A 38 -2.68 -2.31 0.11
C ALA A 38 -3.68 -1.25 0.59
N LEU A 39 -4.74 -1.66 1.30
CA LEU A 39 -5.70 -0.72 1.89
C LEU A 39 -5.04 0.11 2.99
N SER A 40 -4.26 -0.53 3.87
CA SER A 40 -3.51 0.20 4.90
C SER A 40 -2.56 1.23 4.29
N ILE A 41 -1.81 0.89 3.23
CA ILE A 41 -0.92 1.83 2.54
C ILE A 41 -1.72 3.00 1.93
N PHE A 42 -2.81 2.72 1.23
CA PHE A 42 -3.66 3.74 0.61
C PHE A 42 -4.23 4.74 1.62
N PHE A 43 -4.79 4.24 2.73
CA PHE A 43 -5.37 5.10 3.76
C PHE A 43 -4.32 5.80 4.61
N GLN A 44 -3.14 5.20 4.78
CA GLN A 44 -2.04 5.80 5.55
C GLN A 44 -1.32 6.90 4.76
N GLU A 45 -1.18 6.75 3.43
CA GLU A 45 -0.72 7.83 2.54
C GLU A 45 -1.69 9.03 2.54
N ALA A 46 -3.00 8.80 2.66
CA ALA A 46 -3.98 9.87 2.81
C ALA A 46 -3.92 10.58 4.18
N ALA A 47 -3.31 9.97 5.20
CA ALA A 47 -3.43 10.41 6.59
C ALA A 47 -2.17 11.08 7.18
N ILE A 48 -0.97 10.93 6.58
CA ILE A 48 0.28 11.36 7.23
C ILE A 48 1.26 11.98 6.21
N PRO A 49 1.70 13.25 6.37
CA PRO A 49 2.93 13.70 5.72
C PRO A 49 4.09 12.89 6.32
N PRO A 50 4.98 12.29 5.51
CA PRO A 50 6.05 11.44 6.04
C PRO A 50 6.98 12.30 6.89
N CYS A 51 6.86 12.21 8.22
CA CYS A 51 7.94 12.58 9.10
C CYS A 51 9.08 11.61 8.78
N ALA A 52 10.06 12.12 8.05
CA ALA A 52 11.22 11.41 7.54
C ALA A 52 11.76 10.32 8.48
N GLN A 53 11.47 9.06 8.19
CA GLN A 53 12.31 7.95 8.61
C GLN A 53 13.21 7.62 7.43
N GLY A 54 14.31 8.38 7.34
CA GLY A 54 15.39 8.11 6.41
C GLY A 54 16.13 6.81 6.77
N PRO A 55 16.76 6.15 5.78
CA PRO A 55 17.59 4.97 6.03
C PRO A 55 18.97 5.44 6.50
N GLY A 56 19.36 5.16 7.75
CA GLY A 56 20.71 5.45 8.21
C GLY A 56 20.87 5.51 9.73
N THR A 57 21.37 4.41 10.29
CA THR A 57 22.23 4.32 11.48
C THR A 57 22.61 5.63 12.19
N HIS A 58 22.24 5.82 13.47
CA HIS A 58 23.15 6.37 14.50
C HIS A 58 22.59 6.27 15.94
N PHE A 59 23.17 5.36 16.73
CA PHE A 59 23.77 5.60 18.06
C PHE A 59 23.06 6.54 19.07
N GLY A 60 22.63 5.97 20.20
CA GLY A 60 22.13 6.74 21.36
C GLY A 60 21.61 5.89 22.52
N GLN A 61 22.54 5.37 23.32
CA GLN A 61 22.48 5.14 24.78
C GLN A 61 21.25 5.68 25.55
N VAL A 62 20.69 4.84 26.46
CA VAL A 62 20.12 5.11 27.82
C VAL A 62 19.07 4.02 28.12
N SER A 63 19.06 3.21 29.18
CA SER A 63 19.68 3.16 30.52
C SER A 63 19.96 1.70 30.92
#